data_AF-A0A329XE01-F1
#
_entry.id   AF-A0A329XE01-F1
#
_cell.length_a   1.000
_cell.length_b   1.000
_cell.length_c   1.000
_cell.angle_alpha   90.00
_cell.angle_beta   90.00
_cell.angle_gamma   90.00
#
_symmetry.space_group_name_H-M   'P 1'
#
loop_
_entity.id
_entity.type
_entity.pdbx_description
1 polymer ?
#
loop_
_entity_poly.entity_id
_entity_poly.type
_entity_poly.pdbx_seq_one_letter_code
_entity_poly.pdbx_strand_id
1 'polypeptide(L)'
;MSTATSVPITTRADSLPGARPRRLPGLGAVLRAELGRSRRTATWGIPVAVVVFSLHALLVAHAALTADGWNDGVLPWLNPYPAAFALPMGALTGAMAAWRERRHRAGGTAWRGVSPALSATARVSVLTVSALVSQALLLAPIVIDALIRGAGWGPWSQYLLFALVMWVSVTGASVWGLALGQWLGGIAVGLAPALALVWSAAGALQAEAPSWWARP
;
A
#
# COMPACT_ATOMS: atom_id res chain seq x y z
N MET A 1 40.65 25.37 -65.37
CA MET A 1 41.10 24.24 -64.52
C MET A 1 41.02 24.71 -63.08
N SER A 2 40.04 24.21 -62.32
CA SER A 2 39.81 24.61 -60.92
C SER A 2 40.49 23.61 -59.99
N THR A 3 41.48 24.06 -59.22
CA THR A 3 42.17 23.26 -58.21
C THR A 3 41.33 23.23 -56.93
N ALA A 4 40.65 22.11 -56.69
CA ALA A 4 39.98 21.83 -55.42
C ALA A 4 41.01 21.44 -54.36
N THR A 5 41.20 22.29 -53.36
CA THR A 5 42.02 22.01 -52.18
C THR A 5 41.26 21.04 -51.27
N SER A 6 41.70 19.78 -51.21
CA SER A 6 41.16 18.78 -50.29
C SER A 6 41.64 19.07 -48.86
N VAL A 7 40.73 19.53 -48.01
CA VAL A 7 40.96 19.62 -46.56
C VAL A 7 40.92 18.20 -45.99
N PRO A 8 41.95 17.74 -45.26
CA PRO A 8 41.90 16.42 -44.63
C PRO A 8 40.88 16.47 -43.48
N ILE A 9 39.77 15.74 -43.64
CA ILE A 9 38.85 15.45 -42.55
C ILE A 9 39.62 14.57 -41.57
N THR A 10 40.16 15.19 -40.53
CA THR A 10 40.68 14.47 -39.37
C THR A 10 39.48 13.86 -38.67
N THR A 11 39.22 12.59 -38.96
CA THR A 11 38.29 11.78 -38.18
C THR A 11 38.83 11.73 -36.77
N ARG A 12 38.25 12.52 -35.88
CA ARG A 12 38.46 12.44 -34.44
C ARG A 12 37.84 11.13 -33.94
N ALA A 13 38.48 10.02 -34.29
CA ALA A 13 38.34 8.75 -33.62
C ALA A 13 39.20 8.78 -32.35
N ASP A 14 39.02 9.82 -31.52
CA ASP A 14 39.42 9.76 -30.13
C ASP A 14 38.39 8.83 -29.47
N SER A 15 38.76 7.56 -29.42
CA SER A 15 38.17 6.51 -28.60
C SER A 15 37.59 7.08 -27.30
N LEU A 16 36.26 7.13 -27.21
CA LEU A 16 35.57 7.40 -25.96
C LEU A 16 36.06 6.37 -24.93
N PRO A 17 36.64 6.79 -23.79
CA PRO A 17 37.11 5.85 -22.78
C PRO A 17 35.95 4.95 -22.37
N GLY A 18 36.19 3.63 -22.45
CA GLY A 18 35.19 2.58 -22.37
C GLY A 18 34.11 2.87 -21.33
N ALA A 19 32.87 2.99 -21.80
CA ALA A 19 31.71 3.05 -20.94
C ALA A 19 31.76 1.83 -20.00
N ARG A 20 32.09 2.06 -18.73
CA ARG A 20 32.07 1.00 -17.71
C ARG A 20 30.73 0.27 -17.83
N PRO A 21 30.70 -1.07 -17.84
CA PRO A 21 29.45 -1.80 -17.90
C PRO A 21 28.56 -1.30 -16.76
N ARG A 22 27.46 -0.62 -17.11
CA ARG A 22 26.50 -0.12 -16.14
C ARG A 22 25.90 -1.34 -15.45
N ARG A 23 26.37 -1.64 -14.23
CA ARG A 23 25.76 -2.68 -13.41
C ARG A 23 24.28 -2.33 -13.22
N LEU A 24 23.41 -3.26 -13.61
CA LEU A 24 21.99 -3.17 -13.32
C LEU A 24 21.83 -3.08 -11.79
N PRO A 25 21.03 -2.15 -11.27
CA PRO A 25 20.83 -2.02 -9.83
C PRO A 25 20.15 -3.28 -9.28
N GLY A 26 20.67 -3.81 -8.18
CA GLY A 26 20.04 -4.93 -7.46
C GLY A 26 18.79 -4.50 -6.70
N LEU A 27 18.01 -5.49 -6.22
CA LEU A 27 16.72 -5.28 -5.54
C LEU A 27 16.80 -4.27 -4.39
N GLY A 28 17.82 -4.35 -3.54
CA GLY A 28 17.98 -3.43 -2.40
C GLY A 28 18.12 -1.96 -2.82
N ALA A 29 18.78 -1.68 -3.95
CA ALA A 29 18.91 -0.32 -4.47
C ALA A 29 17.59 0.20 -5.04
N VAL A 30 16.84 -0.65 -5.74
CA VAL A 30 15.51 -0.33 -6.28
C VAL A 30 14.51 -0.13 -5.12
N LEU A 31 14.54 -0.98 -4.11
CA LEU A 31 13.69 -0.90 -2.93
C LEU A 31 13.96 0.39 -2.13
N ARG A 32 15.23 0.75 -1.92
CA ARG A 32 15.61 2.00 -1.26
C ARG A 32 15.11 3.22 -2.03
N ALA A 33 15.23 3.20 -3.36
CA ALA A 33 14.72 4.26 -4.21
C ALA A 33 13.20 4.37 -4.14
N GLU A 34 12.49 3.24 -4.18
CA GLU A 34 11.03 3.20 -4.08
C GLU A 34 10.55 3.66 -2.70
N LEU A 35 11.25 3.31 -1.63
CA LEU A 35 10.97 3.76 -0.26
C LEU A 35 11.19 5.27 -0.10
N GLY A 36 12.30 5.80 -0.64
CA GLY A 36 12.56 7.24 -0.64
C GLY A 36 11.49 8.02 -1.40
N ARG A 37 10.99 7.46 -2.50
CA ARG A 37 9.92 8.05 -3.30
C ARG A 37 8.54 7.91 -2.64
N SER A 38 8.27 6.79 -1.95
CA SER A 38 6.99 6.57 -1.30
C SER A 38 6.82 7.45 -0.06
N ARG A 39 7.90 7.78 0.65
CA ARG A 39 7.90 8.53 1.92
C ARG A 39 7.04 9.80 1.95
N ARG A 40 6.94 10.54 0.83
CA ARG A 40 6.14 11.79 0.75
C ARG A 40 4.82 11.63 0.00
N THR A 41 4.30 10.41 -0.09
CA THR A 41 3.12 10.09 -0.89
C THR A 41 2.00 9.52 -0.03
N ALA A 42 0.80 9.45 -0.61
CA ALA A 42 -0.41 8.94 0.04
C ALA A 42 -0.25 7.55 0.67
N THR A 43 0.73 6.74 0.22
CA THR A 43 1.06 5.44 0.82
C THR A 43 1.31 5.50 2.32
N TRP A 44 2.01 6.52 2.81
CA TRP A 44 2.25 6.70 4.25
C TRP A 44 1.18 7.54 4.95
N GLY A 45 0.24 8.13 4.21
CA GLY A 45 -0.95 8.77 4.80
C GLY A 45 -1.95 7.75 5.34
N ILE A 46 -1.97 6.53 4.80
CA ILE A 46 -2.88 5.46 5.21
C ILE A 46 -2.59 4.98 6.64
N PRO A 47 -1.34 4.67 7.03
CA PRO A 47 -0.97 4.43 8.43
C PRO A 47 -1.46 5.51 9.41
N VAL A 48 -1.39 6.79 9.02
CA VAL A 48 -1.88 7.89 9.86
C VAL A 48 -3.41 7.85 9.99
N ALA A 49 -4.12 7.64 8.89
CA ALA A 49 -5.57 7.47 8.91
C ALA A 49 -6.01 6.26 9.76
N VAL A 50 -5.23 5.18 9.75
CA VAL A 50 -5.46 4.00 10.61
C VAL A 50 -5.30 4.35 12.09
N VAL A 51 -4.29 5.14 12.47
CA VAL A 51 -4.16 5.61 13.87
C VAL A 51 -5.39 6.43 14.29
N VAL A 52 -5.83 7.37 13.45
CA VAL A 52 -7.03 8.18 13.73
C VAL A 52 -8.26 7.29 13.90
N PHE A 53 -8.42 6.30 13.02
CA PHE A 53 -9.50 5.33 13.11
C PHE A 53 -9.43 4.52 14.43
N SER A 54 -8.25 4.02 14.81
CA SER A 54 -8.07 3.29 16.07
C SER A 54 -8.42 4.11 17.30
N LEU A 55 -7.98 5.37 17.34
CA LEU A 55 -8.29 6.27 18.45
C LEU A 55 -9.79 6.58 18.50
N HIS A 56 -10.43 6.76 17.35
CA HIS A 56 -11.88 6.94 17.27
C HIS A 56 -12.62 5.69 17.78
N ALA A 57 -12.20 4.50 17.36
CA ALA A 57 -12.80 3.24 17.82
C ALA A 57 -12.66 3.07 19.34
N LEU A 58 -11.50 3.43 19.92
CA LEU A 58 -11.29 3.44 21.37
C LEU A 58 -12.19 4.45 22.07
N LEU A 59 -12.33 5.67 21.54
CA LEU A 59 -13.21 6.69 22.11
C LEU A 59 -14.67 6.20 22.17
N VAL A 60 -15.14 5.61 21.07
CA VAL A 60 -16.50 5.03 20.99
C VAL A 60 -16.67 3.88 21.98
N ALA A 61 -15.68 2.98 22.09
CA ALA A 61 -15.71 1.89 23.05
C ALA A 61 -15.79 2.39 24.51
N HIS A 62 -15.05 3.45 24.85
CA HIS A 62 -15.12 4.07 26.17
C HIS A 62 -16.46 4.76 26.43
N ALA A 63 -16.99 5.50 25.44
CA ALA A 63 -18.28 6.17 25.55
C ALA A 63 -19.45 5.19 25.75
N ALA A 64 -19.33 4.00 25.17
CA ALA A 64 -20.36 2.98 25.32
C ALA A 64 -20.27 2.20 26.64
N LEU A 65 -19.10 2.11 27.28
CA LEU A 65 -18.98 1.59 28.64
C LEU A 65 -19.64 2.51 29.68
N THR A 66 -19.83 3.79 29.34
CA THR A 66 -20.54 4.77 30.18
C THR A 66 -22.04 4.88 29.87
N ALA A 67 -22.54 4.12 28.89
CA ALA A 67 -23.97 4.08 28.57
C ALA A 67 -24.61 2.86 29.26
N ASP A 68 -25.65 3.08 30.06
CA ASP A 68 -26.42 2.02 30.69
C ASP A 68 -27.15 1.17 29.63
N GLY A 69 -26.51 0.09 29.16
CA GLY A 69 -27.06 -0.82 28.15
C GLY A 69 -25.98 -1.72 27.53
N TRP A 70 -26.01 -3.01 27.83
CA TRP A 70 -24.88 -3.94 27.70
C TRP A 70 -24.38 -4.26 26.26
N ASN A 71 -25.08 -3.98 25.15
CA ASN A 71 -24.66 -4.60 23.87
C ASN A 71 -24.97 -3.93 22.51
N ASP A 72 -25.63 -2.77 22.41
CA ASP A 72 -26.11 -2.30 21.09
C ASP A 72 -25.20 -1.31 20.35
N GLY A 73 -24.13 -0.79 20.98
CA GLY A 73 -23.32 0.30 20.43
C GLY A 73 -21.90 -0.02 19.98
N VAL A 74 -21.20 -1.02 20.56
CA VAL A 74 -19.73 -1.15 20.38
C VAL A 74 -19.32 -2.20 19.36
N LEU A 75 -19.90 -3.40 19.44
CA LEU A 75 -19.60 -4.50 18.52
C LEU A 75 -19.97 -4.19 17.06
N PRO A 76 -21.05 -3.45 16.76
CA PRO A 76 -21.35 -3.04 15.39
C PRO A 76 -20.28 -2.12 14.78
N TRP A 77 -19.52 -1.37 15.59
CA TRP A 77 -18.54 -0.37 15.11
C TRP A 77 -17.12 -0.90 14.90
N LEU A 78 -16.76 -2.04 15.49
CA LEU A 78 -15.52 -2.75 15.15
C LEU A 78 -15.65 -3.56 13.85
N ASN A 79 -16.87 -4.01 13.52
CA ASN A 79 -17.19 -4.76 12.29
C ASN A 79 -16.93 -4.01 10.96
N PRO A 80 -17.12 -2.68 10.83
CA PRO A 80 -16.81 -1.96 9.59
C PRO A 80 -15.32 -1.76 9.35
N TYR A 81 -14.40 -2.02 10.30
CA TYR A 81 -12.97 -1.80 10.00
C TYR A 81 -12.45 -2.72 8.89
N PRO A 82 -12.65 -4.05 8.95
CA PRO A 82 -12.29 -4.92 7.84
C PRO A 82 -13.06 -4.57 6.55
N ALA A 83 -14.37 -4.31 6.69
CA ALA A 83 -15.27 -4.23 5.56
C ALA A 83 -15.31 -2.87 4.83
N ALA A 84 -15.35 -1.79 5.60
CA ALA A 84 -15.56 -0.43 5.10
C ALA A 84 -14.27 0.41 5.03
N PHE A 85 -13.22 0.02 5.76
CA PHE A 85 -12.01 0.85 5.86
C PHE A 85 -10.76 0.16 5.32
N ALA A 86 -10.37 -0.98 5.87
CA ALA A 86 -9.06 -1.58 5.61
C ALA A 86 -8.87 -1.98 4.13
N LEU A 87 -9.84 -2.68 3.55
CA LEU A 87 -9.79 -3.11 2.16
C LEU A 87 -9.90 -1.95 1.17
N PRO A 88 -10.85 -1.00 1.30
CA PRO A 88 -10.91 0.21 0.48
C PRO A 88 -9.64 1.04 0.53
N MET A 89 -9.08 1.25 1.73
CA MET A 89 -7.85 2.02 1.88
C MET A 89 -6.65 1.28 1.30
N GLY A 90 -6.56 -0.04 1.45
CA GLY A 90 -5.56 -0.86 0.75
C GLY A 90 -5.63 -0.68 -0.77
N ALA A 91 -6.82 -0.87 -1.35
CA ALA A 91 -7.03 -0.71 -2.79
C ALA A 91 -6.71 0.71 -3.30
N LEU A 92 -7.13 1.74 -2.55
CA LEU A 92 -6.77 3.13 -2.81
C LEU A 92 -5.25 3.34 -2.76
N THR A 93 -4.55 2.74 -1.79
CA THR A 93 -3.09 2.85 -1.67
C THR A 93 -2.39 2.35 -2.92
N GLY A 94 -2.83 1.19 -3.42
CA GLY A 94 -2.37 0.61 -4.67
C GLY A 94 -2.64 1.51 -5.88
N ALA A 95 -3.89 1.97 -6.01
CA ALA A 95 -4.31 2.84 -7.11
C ALA A 95 -3.54 4.16 -7.12
N MET A 96 -3.33 4.77 -5.95
CA MET A 96 -2.53 5.99 -5.79
C MET A 96 -1.05 5.77 -6.14
N ALA A 97 -0.48 4.60 -5.81
CA ALA A 97 0.87 4.26 -6.21
C ALA A 97 1.02 4.16 -7.75
N ALA A 98 0.01 3.61 -8.44
CA ALA A 98 -0.04 3.59 -9.91
C ALA A 98 -0.28 4.99 -10.51
N TRP A 99 -1.20 5.78 -9.93
CA TRP A 99 -1.49 7.14 -10.38
C TRP A 99 -0.27 8.05 -10.29
N ARG A 100 0.46 8.00 -9.16
CA ARG A 100 1.75 8.68 -8.96
C ARG A 100 2.73 8.32 -10.07
N GLU A 101 2.76 7.06 -10.48
CA GLU A 101 3.68 6.59 -11.51
C GLU A 101 3.39 7.23 -12.86
N ARG A 102 2.12 7.25 -13.25
CA ARG A 102 1.68 7.86 -14.50
C ARG A 102 1.90 9.38 -14.49
N ARG A 103 1.56 10.07 -13.39
CA ARG A 103 1.71 11.53 -13.28
C ARG A 103 3.16 11.98 -13.31
N HIS A 104 4.08 11.22 -12.74
CA HIS A 104 5.50 11.55 -12.69
C HIS A 104 6.33 10.82 -13.77
N ARG A 105 5.71 10.22 -14.80
CA ARG A 105 6.39 9.47 -15.88
C ARG A 105 7.48 8.52 -15.35
N ALA A 106 7.12 7.72 -14.36
CA ALA A 106 8.01 6.78 -13.67
C ALA A 106 9.24 7.39 -12.95
N GLY A 107 9.29 8.70 -12.73
CA GLY A 107 10.22 9.32 -11.77
C GLY A 107 11.70 8.92 -11.93
N GLY A 108 12.16 8.74 -13.17
CA GLY A 108 13.55 8.42 -13.49
C GLY A 108 13.92 6.92 -13.55
N THR A 109 13.02 5.98 -13.25
CA THR A 109 13.29 4.54 -13.47
C THR A 109 12.95 4.08 -14.88
N ALA A 110 12.02 4.75 -15.59
CA ALA A 110 11.79 4.52 -17.02
C ALA A 110 13.04 4.79 -17.89
N TRP A 111 13.97 5.61 -17.39
CA TRP A 111 15.21 5.98 -18.08
C TRP A 111 16.46 5.27 -17.53
N ARG A 112 16.32 4.47 -16.48
CA ARG A 112 17.39 3.63 -15.90
C ARG A 112 17.16 2.19 -16.36
N GLY A 113 18.22 1.46 -16.70
CA GLY A 113 18.12 0.04 -17.02
C GLY A 113 17.72 -0.78 -15.79
N VAL A 114 16.43 -0.83 -15.47
CA VAL A 114 15.87 -1.62 -14.38
C VAL A 114 14.77 -2.49 -14.98
N SER A 115 14.74 -3.78 -14.62
CA SER A 115 13.69 -4.64 -15.14
C SER A 115 12.31 -4.22 -14.60
N PRO A 116 11.24 -4.33 -15.41
CA PRO A 116 9.88 -4.04 -14.96
C PRO A 116 9.47 -4.89 -13.74
N ALA A 117 9.91 -6.16 -13.71
CA ALA A 117 9.65 -7.07 -12.60
C ALA A 117 10.31 -6.62 -11.29
N LEU A 118 11.56 -6.12 -11.33
CA LEU A 118 12.22 -5.58 -10.13
C LEU A 118 11.54 -4.33 -9.59
N SER A 119 11.02 -3.49 -10.48
CA SER A 119 10.28 -2.28 -10.08
C SER A 119 8.93 -2.64 -9.46
N ALA A 120 8.23 -3.63 -10.03
CA ALA A 120 6.97 -4.13 -9.49
C ALA A 120 7.17 -4.79 -8.12
N THR A 121 8.15 -5.66 -7.96
CA THR A 121 8.46 -6.33 -6.68
C THR A 121 8.84 -5.36 -5.59
N ALA A 122 9.69 -4.36 -5.89
CA ALA A 122 10.02 -3.30 -4.93
C ALA A 122 8.77 -2.52 -4.47
N ARG A 123 7.86 -2.21 -5.39
CA ARG A 123 6.63 -1.48 -5.08
C ARG A 123 5.66 -2.31 -4.25
N VAL A 124 5.44 -3.56 -4.63
CA VAL A 124 4.61 -4.50 -3.85
C VAL A 124 5.21 -4.63 -2.45
N SER A 125 6.53 -4.76 -2.31
CA SER A 125 7.20 -4.82 -1.01
C SER A 125 6.91 -3.59 -0.15
N VAL A 126 6.96 -2.38 -0.73
CA VAL A 126 6.63 -1.14 0.00
C VAL A 126 5.16 -1.11 0.42
N LEU A 127 4.24 -1.56 -0.44
CA LEU A 127 2.81 -1.65 -0.10
C LEU A 127 2.58 -2.66 1.02
N THR A 128 3.20 -3.84 0.96
CA THR A 128 3.14 -4.88 1.97
C THR A 128 3.69 -4.40 3.31
N VAL A 129 4.82 -3.69 3.33
CA VAL A 129 5.39 -3.09 4.55
C VAL A 129 4.46 -2.00 5.10
N SER A 130 3.91 -1.14 4.24
CA SER A 130 2.94 -0.13 4.68
C SER A 130 1.70 -0.77 5.30
N ALA A 131 1.18 -1.84 4.70
CA ALA A 131 0.05 -2.59 5.24
C ALA A 131 0.38 -3.22 6.60
N LEU A 132 1.59 -3.75 6.77
CA LEU A 132 2.06 -4.29 8.05
C LEU A 132 2.13 -3.20 9.13
N VAL A 133 2.70 -2.04 8.79
CA VAL A 133 2.74 -0.87 9.68
C VAL A 133 1.34 -0.43 10.07
N SER A 134 0.40 -0.42 9.12
CA SER A 134 -1.01 -0.14 9.41
C SER A 134 -1.60 -1.13 10.42
N GLN A 135 -1.34 -2.44 10.30
CA GLN A 135 -1.84 -3.40 11.30
C GLN A 135 -1.22 -3.21 12.68
N ALA A 136 0.07 -2.89 12.74
CA ALA A 136 0.73 -2.57 13.99
C ALA A 136 0.13 -1.31 14.64
N LEU A 137 -0.10 -0.26 13.86
CA LEU A 137 -0.71 0.99 14.32
C LEU A 137 -2.20 0.86 14.64
N LEU A 138 -2.88 -0.12 14.05
CA LEU A 138 -4.24 -0.46 14.41
C LEU A 138 -4.29 -1.00 15.84
N LEU A 139 -3.44 -2.00 16.13
CA LEU A 139 -3.43 -2.74 17.40
C LEU A 139 -2.74 -1.99 18.54
N ALA A 140 -1.69 -1.21 18.25
CA ALA A 140 -0.87 -0.58 19.28
C ALA A 140 -1.69 0.28 20.27
N PRO A 141 -2.60 1.17 19.82
CA PRO A 141 -3.44 1.95 20.74
C PRO A 141 -4.30 1.07 21.65
N ILE A 142 -4.85 -0.03 21.12
CA ILE A 142 -5.71 -0.97 21.85
C ILE A 142 -4.93 -1.69 22.94
N VAL A 143 -3.74 -2.20 22.60
CA VAL A 143 -2.86 -2.89 23.55
C VAL A 143 -2.35 -1.93 24.63
N ILE A 144 -1.95 -0.71 24.24
CA ILE A 144 -1.51 0.33 25.18
C ILE A 144 -2.63 0.66 26.18
N ASP A 145 -3.84 0.89 25.68
CA ASP A 145 -5.00 1.20 26.50
C ASP A 145 -5.38 0.04 27.47
N ALA A 146 -5.32 -1.21 26.99
CA ALA A 146 -5.54 -2.39 27.85
C ALA A 146 -4.49 -2.51 28.97
N LEU A 147 -3.22 -2.25 28.66
CA LEU A 147 -2.14 -2.26 29.65
C LEU A 147 -2.28 -1.14 30.67
N ILE A 148 -2.67 0.07 30.25
CA ILE A 148 -2.92 1.21 31.16
C ILE A 148 -4.05 0.88 32.14
N ARG A 149 -5.10 0.19 31.69
CA ARG A 149 -6.24 -0.22 32.53
C ARG A 149 -5.95 -1.46 33.40
N GLY A 150 -4.75 -2.03 33.34
CA GLY A 150 -4.38 -3.22 34.09
C GLY A 150 -5.04 -4.52 33.61
N ALA A 151 -5.65 -4.52 32.42
CA ALA A 151 -6.30 -5.70 31.83
C ALA A 151 -5.30 -6.72 31.25
N GLY A 152 -4.00 -6.39 31.28
CA GLY A 152 -2.92 -7.23 30.76
C GLY A 152 -2.87 -7.24 29.22
N TRP A 153 -2.30 -8.30 28.66
CA TRP A 153 -2.05 -8.43 27.22
C TRP A 153 -3.27 -8.89 26.40
N GLY A 154 -4.35 -9.31 27.05
CA GLY A 154 -5.52 -9.89 26.39
C GLY A 154 -5.20 -11.17 25.60
N PRO A 155 -6.09 -11.62 24.70
CA PRO A 155 -5.90 -12.78 23.84
C PRO A 155 -4.91 -12.50 22.70
N TRP A 156 -3.60 -12.46 23.01
CA TRP A 156 -2.54 -12.08 22.06
C TRP A 156 -2.52 -12.90 20.77
N SER A 157 -2.84 -14.19 20.83
CA SER A 157 -2.88 -15.08 19.66
C SER A 157 -3.97 -14.67 18.67
N GLN A 158 -5.12 -14.20 19.16
CA GLN A 158 -6.22 -13.72 18.32
C GLN A 158 -5.87 -12.38 17.68
N TYR A 159 -5.18 -11.49 18.39
CA TYR A 159 -4.71 -10.23 17.83
C TYR A 159 -3.70 -10.44 16.70
N LEU A 160 -2.77 -11.38 16.87
CA LEU A 160 -1.82 -11.72 15.81
C LEU A 160 -2.49 -12.38 14.61
N LEU A 161 -3.44 -13.31 14.84
CA LEU A 161 -4.18 -13.94 13.76
C LEU A 161 -4.98 -12.89 12.98
N PHE A 162 -5.66 -11.99 13.68
CA PHE A 162 -6.39 -10.88 13.07
C PHE A 162 -5.45 -9.97 12.27
N ALA A 163 -4.32 -9.54 12.86
CA ALA A 163 -3.33 -8.73 12.15
C ALA A 163 -2.77 -9.44 10.92
N LEU A 164 -2.53 -10.75 10.99
CA LEU A 164 -2.03 -11.54 9.86
C LEU A 164 -3.06 -11.58 8.73
N VAL A 165 -4.31 -11.91 9.03
CA VAL A 165 -5.41 -11.94 8.05
C VAL A 165 -5.57 -10.57 7.43
N MET A 166 -5.65 -9.51 8.25
CA MET A 166 -5.78 -8.15 7.75
C MET A 166 -4.59 -7.69 6.93
N TRP A 167 -3.36 -8.08 7.31
CA TRP A 167 -2.17 -7.77 6.55
C TRP A 167 -2.19 -8.41 5.15
N VAL A 168 -2.54 -9.69 5.06
CA VAL A 168 -2.67 -10.39 3.77
C VAL A 168 -3.77 -9.76 2.92
N SER A 169 -4.95 -9.53 3.52
CA SER A 169 -6.10 -8.95 2.82
C SER A 169 -5.83 -7.53 2.31
N VAL A 170 -5.26 -6.65 3.13
CA VAL A 170 -4.91 -5.27 2.73
C VAL A 170 -3.78 -5.25 1.70
N THR A 171 -2.83 -6.18 1.81
CA THR A 171 -1.78 -6.33 0.80
C THR A 171 -2.37 -6.76 -0.54
N GLY A 172 -3.24 -7.77 -0.54
CA GLY A 172 -3.98 -8.20 -1.73
C GLY A 172 -4.78 -7.06 -2.35
N ALA A 173 -5.50 -6.31 -1.51
CA ALA A 173 -6.24 -5.12 -1.92
C ALA A 173 -5.35 -4.08 -2.61
N SER A 174 -4.20 -3.80 -2.00
CA SER A 174 -3.20 -2.88 -2.54
C SER A 174 -2.62 -3.35 -3.87
N VAL A 175 -2.39 -4.66 -4.04
CA VAL A 175 -1.83 -5.22 -5.27
C VAL A 175 -2.84 -5.13 -6.42
N TRP A 176 -4.10 -5.51 -6.22
CA TRP A 176 -5.08 -5.41 -7.30
C TRP A 176 -5.47 -3.95 -7.58
N GLY A 177 -5.53 -3.08 -6.56
CA GLY A 177 -5.71 -1.64 -6.76
C GLY A 177 -4.57 -1.02 -7.56
N LEU A 178 -3.32 -1.46 -7.33
CA LEU A 178 -2.17 -1.10 -8.13
C LEU A 178 -2.35 -1.57 -9.58
N ALA A 179 -2.72 -2.83 -9.80
CA ALA A 179 -2.95 -3.37 -11.14
C ALA A 179 -4.05 -2.62 -11.89
N LEU A 180 -5.16 -2.33 -11.21
CA LEU A 180 -6.29 -1.58 -11.76
C LEU A 180 -5.90 -0.14 -12.10
N GLY A 181 -5.06 0.51 -11.28
CA GLY A 181 -4.47 1.82 -11.60
C GLY A 181 -3.47 1.78 -12.76
N GLN A 182 -2.75 0.66 -12.93
CA GLN A 182 -1.91 0.45 -14.11
C GLN A 182 -2.71 0.19 -15.38
N TRP A 183 -4.00 -0.14 -15.28
CA TRP A 183 -4.88 -0.31 -16.43
C TRP A 183 -5.69 0.96 -16.72
N LEU A 184 -6.48 1.42 -15.74
CA LEU A 184 -7.46 2.51 -15.89
C LEU A 184 -6.92 3.92 -15.56
N GLY A 185 -5.69 4.02 -15.05
CA GLY A 185 -5.09 5.31 -14.73
C GLY A 185 -5.79 6.04 -13.59
N GLY A 186 -6.10 7.32 -13.77
CA GLY A 186 -6.68 8.16 -12.71
C GLY A 186 -8.06 7.73 -12.23
N ILE A 187 -8.86 7.08 -13.09
CA ILE A 187 -10.19 6.58 -12.74
C ILE A 187 -10.12 5.54 -11.61
N ALA A 188 -9.02 4.77 -11.57
CA ALA A 188 -8.79 3.77 -10.54
C ALA A 188 -8.75 4.33 -9.11
N VAL A 189 -8.38 5.60 -8.93
CA VAL A 189 -8.28 6.21 -7.59
C VAL A 189 -9.66 6.26 -6.92
N GLY A 190 -10.74 6.46 -7.68
CA GLY A 190 -12.11 6.37 -7.16
C GLY A 190 -12.70 4.96 -7.27
N LEU A 191 -12.43 4.27 -8.37
CA LEU A 191 -13.06 2.97 -8.65
C LEU A 191 -12.52 1.83 -7.78
N ALA A 192 -11.22 1.81 -7.47
CA ALA A 192 -10.60 0.78 -6.65
C ALA A 192 -11.16 0.74 -5.20
N PRO A 193 -11.19 1.84 -4.44
CA PRO A 193 -11.79 1.80 -3.11
C PRO A 193 -13.29 1.48 -3.14
N ALA A 194 -14.04 1.96 -4.15
CA ALA A 194 -15.46 1.65 -4.29
C ALA A 194 -15.70 0.15 -4.54
N LEU A 195 -14.94 -0.46 -5.46
CA LEU A 195 -15.03 -1.90 -5.72
C LEU A 195 -14.60 -2.73 -4.50
N ALA A 196 -13.55 -2.31 -3.79
CA ALA A 196 -13.13 -2.97 -2.56
C ALA A 196 -14.21 -2.93 -1.48
N LEU A 197 -14.90 -1.78 -1.35
CA LEU A 197 -16.00 -1.58 -0.42
C LEU A 197 -17.18 -2.48 -0.78
N VAL A 198 -17.60 -2.48 -2.05
CA VAL A 198 -18.71 -3.33 -2.52
C VAL A 198 -18.38 -4.81 -2.35
N TRP A 199 -17.15 -5.21 -2.70
CA TRP A 199 -16.69 -6.59 -2.57
C TRP A 199 -16.72 -7.03 -1.10
N SER A 200 -16.18 -6.21 -0.20
CA SER A 200 -16.14 -6.58 1.21
C SER A 200 -17.50 -6.51 1.89
N ALA A 201 -18.38 -5.58 1.51
CA ALA A 201 -19.77 -5.57 1.94
C ALA A 201 -20.50 -6.84 1.47
N ALA A 202 -20.28 -7.26 0.22
CA ALA A 202 -20.83 -8.51 -0.30
C ALA A 202 -20.27 -9.75 0.42
N GLY A 203 -19.01 -9.71 0.85
CA GLY A 203 -18.40 -10.76 1.68
C GLY A 203 -19.01 -10.81 3.07
N ALA A 204 -19.17 -9.66 3.74
CA ALA A 204 -19.82 -9.57 5.04
C ALA A 204 -21.26 -10.12 5.02
N LEU A 205 -22.02 -9.82 3.96
CA LEU A 205 -23.39 -10.33 3.78
C LEU A 205 -23.45 -11.85 3.49
N GLN A 206 -22.33 -12.47 3.10
CA GLN A 206 -22.24 -13.89 2.76
C GLN A 206 -21.30 -14.66 3.69
N ALA A 207 -20.91 -14.07 4.81
CA ALA A 207 -20.00 -14.69 5.77
C ALA A 207 -20.56 -16.02 6.32
N GLU A 208 -21.88 -16.16 6.38
CA GLU A 208 -22.56 -17.39 6.84
C GLU A 208 -22.91 -18.35 5.69
N ALA A 209 -22.68 -17.96 4.44
CA ALA A 209 -23.03 -18.77 3.28
C ALA A 209 -21.98 -19.89 3.04
N PRO A 210 -22.37 -21.07 2.48
CA PRO A 210 -21.42 -22.13 2.15
C PRO A 210 -20.30 -21.72 1.16
N SER A 211 -20.53 -20.63 0.41
CA SER A 211 -19.58 -20.02 -0.52
C SER A 211 -18.79 -18.84 0.07
N TRP A 212 -18.78 -18.66 1.39
CA TRP A 212 -18.09 -17.56 2.07
C TRP A 212 -16.62 -17.42 1.65
N TRP A 213 -15.95 -18.55 1.39
CA TRP A 213 -14.55 -18.60 0.93
C TRP A 213 -14.30 -17.91 -0.42
N ALA A 214 -15.33 -17.73 -1.26
CA ALA A 214 -15.21 -17.09 -2.56
C ALA A 214 -15.35 -15.56 -2.51
N ARG A 215 -15.78 -14.99 -1.37
CA ARG A 215 -15.99 -13.55 -1.15
C ARG A 215 -15.53 -13.16 0.27
N PRO A 216 -14.21 -13.04 0.48
CA PRO A 216 -13.66 -12.64 1.77
C PRO A 216 -13.92 -11.16 2.09
#